data_AF-A0A7W0PYG1-F1
#
_entry.id   AF-A0A7W0PYG1-F1
#
_cell.length_a   1.000
_cell.length_b   1.000
_cell.length_c   1.000
_cell.angle_alpha   90.00
_cell.angle_beta   90.00
_cell.angle_gamma   90.00
#
_symmetry.space_group_name_H-M   'P 1'
#
loop_
_entity.id
_entity.type
_entity.pdbx_description
1 polymer ?
#
loop_
_entity_poly.entity_id
_entity_poly.type
_entity_poly.pdbx_seq_one_letter_code
_entity_poly.pdbx_strand_id
1 'polypeptide(L)' 'MPVRSLAVVGTGLIGASVALAARRAGAEDVRGYDPDEEALAGAVERGAVEAAGSLAEAVGDVELVVV' A
#
# COMPACT_ATOMS: atom_id res chain seq x y z
N MET A 1 19.72 -0.61 2.49
CA MET A 1 19.06 0.56 1.86
C MET A 1 17.60 0.55 2.29
N PRO A 2 16.96 1.71 2.55
CA PRO A 2 15.53 1.74 2.85
C PRO A 2 14.71 1.30 1.63
N VAL A 3 13.55 0.68 1.87
CA VAL A 3 12.59 0.27 0.84
C VAL A 3 11.97 1.52 0.22
N ARG A 4 12.02 1.65 -1.11
CA ARG A 4 11.48 2.80 -1.85
C ARG A 4 10.11 2.56 -2.46
N SER A 5 9.83 1.31 -2.85
CA SER A 5 8.53 0.90 -3.40
C SER A 5 7.95 -0.29 -2.63
N LEU A 6 6.70 -0.15 -2.20
CA LEU A 6 5.99 -1.12 -1.36
C LEU A 6 4.58 -1.36 -1.93
N ALA A 7 4.21 -2.62 -2.09
CA ALA A 7 2.83 -3.04 -2.28
C ALA A 7 2.23 -3.54 -0.95
N VAL A 8 0.99 -3.17 -0.68
CA VAL A 8 0.19 -3.68 0.44
C VAL A 8 -1.06 -4.35 -0.10
N VAL A 9 -1.20 -5.65 0.16
CA VAL A 9 -2.36 -6.46 -0.18
C VAL A 9 -3.18 -6.64 1.10
N GLY A 10 -4.37 -6.06 1.13
CA GLY A 10 -5.16 -5.91 2.36
C GLY A 10 -4.87 -4.57 3.03
N THR A 11 -5.79 -3.62 2.89
CA THR A 11 -5.65 -2.23 3.33
C THR A 11 -6.47 -1.90 4.58
N GLY A 12 -6.87 -2.93 5.34
CA GLY A 12 -7.41 -2.78 6.68
C GLY A 12 -6.41 -2.14 7.67
N LEU A 13 -6.73 -2.20 8.97
CA LEU A 13 -5.97 -1.48 10.01
C LEU A 13 -4.46 -1.74 9.98
N ILE A 14 -4.04 -3.00 9.81
CA ILE A 14 -2.62 -3.39 9.82
C ILE A 14 -1.93 -2.93 8.53
N GLY A 15 -2.47 -3.29 7.37
CA GLY A 15 -1.86 -2.90 6.08
C GLY A 15 -1.73 -1.39 5.93
N ALA A 16 -2.78 -0.63 6.28
CA ALA A 16 -2.74 0.83 6.26
C ALA A 16 -1.70 1.39 7.25
N SER A 17 -1.56 0.79 8.43
CA SER A 17 -0.54 1.22 9.42
C SER A 17 0.88 0.97 8.93
N VAL A 18 1.13 -0.17 8.28
CA VAL A 18 2.42 -0.49 7.65
C VAL A 18 2.73 0.48 6.52
N ALA A 19 1.77 0.75 5.64
CA ALA A 19 1.90 1.69 4.54
C ALA A 19 2.27 3.11 5.03
N LEU A 20 1.56 3.60 6.06
CA LEU A 20 1.87 4.89 6.69
C LEU A 20 3.26 4.91 7.33
N ALA A 21 3.68 3.82 7.98
CA ALA A 21 5.03 3.72 8.54
C ALA A 21 6.10 3.72 7.44
N ALA A 22 5.87 3.02 6.32
CA ALA A 22 6.77 3.02 5.18
C ALA A 22 6.92 4.42 4.56
N ARG A 23 5.82 5.15 4.36
CA ARG A 23 5.86 6.55 3.90
C ARG A 23 6.67 7.43 4.85
N ARG A 24 6.47 7.31 6.17
CA ARG A 24 7.28 8.03 7.18
C ARG A 24 8.75 7.65 7.15
N ALA A 25 9.07 6.41 6.76
CA ALA A 25 10.43 5.92 6.61
C ALA A 25 11.09 6.33 5.26
N GLY A 26 10.35 7.01 4.38
CA GLY A 26 10.86 7.53 3.11
C GLY A 26 10.53 6.68 1.87
N ALA A 27 9.58 5.75 1.96
CA ALA A 27 9.05 5.08 0.77
C ALA A 27 8.27 6.09 -0.09
N GLU A 28 8.61 6.15 -1.38
CA GLU A 28 8.05 7.11 -2.33
C GLU A 28 6.83 6.52 -3.05
N ASP A 29 6.91 5.25 -3.44
CA ASP A 29 5.84 4.49 -4.10
C ASP A 29 5.21 3.50 -3.11
N VAL A 30 3.99 3.77 -2.68
CA VAL A 30 3.26 2.86 -1.78
C VAL A 30 1.89 2.59 -2.38
N ARG A 31 1.75 1.41 -3.01
CA ARG A 31 0.54 0.94 -3.67
C ARG A 31 -0.26 0.01 -2.77
N GLY A 32 -1.58 0.10 -2.87
CA GLY A 32 -2.51 -0.69 -2.08
C GLY A 32 -3.54 -1.39 -2.96
N TYR A 33 -3.86 -2.62 -2.61
CA TYR A 33 -4.97 -3.37 -3.19
C TYR A 33 -5.75 -4.07 -2.09
N ASP A 34 -7.08 -3.98 -2.16
CA ASP A 34 -8.00 -4.71 -1.30
C ASP A 34 -9.24 -5.07 -2.13
N PRO A 35 -9.77 -6.30 -2.05
CA PRO A 35 -11.07 -6.63 -2.66
C PRO A 35 -12.25 -5.87 -2.04
N ASP A 36 -12.10 -5.34 -0.82
CA ASP A 36 -13.08 -4.43 -0.20
C ASP A 36 -12.77 -2.97 -0.59
N GLU A 37 -13.63 -2.42 -1.46
CA GLU A 37 -13.51 -1.06 -1.97
C GLU A 37 -13.58 0.01 -0.87
N GLU A 38 -14.35 -0.22 0.21
CA GLU A 38 -14.45 0.73 1.33
C GLU A 38 -13.15 0.76 2.14
N ALA A 39 -12.55 -0.41 2.37
CA ALA A 39 -11.25 -0.51 3.04
C ALA A 39 -10.15 0.18 2.23
N LEU A 40 -10.14 0.00 0.90
CA LEU A 40 -9.19 0.65 -0.01
C LEU A 40 -9.38 2.17 -0.02
N ALA A 41 -10.62 2.63 -0.22
CA ALA A 41 -10.95 4.05 -0.22
C ALA A 41 -10.53 4.73 1.09
N GLY A 42 -10.81 4.10 2.23
CA GLY A 42 -10.39 4.60 3.52
C GLY A 42 -8.87 4.67 3.68
N ALA A 43 -8.11 3.72 3.13
CA ALA A 43 -6.66 3.77 3.19
C ALA A 43 -6.08 4.90 2.31
N VAL A 44 -6.68 5.14 1.14
CA VAL A 44 -6.35 6.28 0.27
C VAL A 44 -6.64 7.61 0.95
N GLU A 45 -7.83 7.78 1.55
CA GLU A 45 -8.20 9.02 2.26
C GLU A 45 -7.23 9.37 3.40
N ARG A 46 -6.67 8.35 4.07
CA ARG A 46 -5.68 8.52 5.13
C ARG A 46 -4.27 8.79 4.59
N GLY A 47 -4.07 8.77 3.27
CA GLY A 47 -2.77 8.91 2.62
C GLY A 47 -1.85 7.70 2.88
N ALA A 48 -2.41 6.53 3.19
CA ALA A 48 -1.62 5.33 3.47
C ALA A 48 -1.05 4.76 2.16
N VAL A 49 -1.90 4.60 1.16
CA VAL A 49 -1.59 3.95 -0.12
C VAL A 49 -2.13 4.76 -1.29
N GLU A 50 -1.56 4.54 -2.47
CA GLU A 50 -2.19 4.82 -3.76
C GLU A 50 -2.95 3.56 -4.20
N ALA A 51 -4.21 3.69 -4.60
CA ALA A 51 -5.02 2.55 -5.00
C ALA A 51 -4.55 2.01 -6.35
N ALA A 52 -4.22 0.71 -6.38
CA ALA A 52 -4.00 -0.03 -7.62
C ALA A 52 -5.34 -0.59 -8.13
N GLY A 53 -5.53 -0.58 -9.46
CA GLY A 53 -6.74 -1.12 -10.10
C GLY A 53 -6.84 -2.65 -10.09
N SER A 54 -5.75 -3.35 -9.76
CA SER A 54 -5.74 -4.81 -9.59
C SER A 54 -4.59 -5.27 -8.70
N LEU A 55 -4.68 -6.51 -8.20
CA LEU A 55 -3.58 -7.15 -7.46
C LEU A 55 -2.29 -7.21 -8.29
N ALA A 56 -2.39 -7.54 -9.58
CA ALA A 56 -1.24 -7.65 -10.48
C ALA A 56 -0.52 -6.30 -10.65
N GLU A 57 -1.29 -5.21 -10.76
CA GLU A 57 -0.76 -3.85 -10.82
C GLU A 57 -0.11 -3.45 -9.49
N ALA A 58 -0.71 -3.80 -8.35
CA ALA A 58 -0.17 -3.46 -7.04
C ALA A 58 1.24 -4.05 -6.82
N VAL A 59 1.44 -5.32 -7.18
CA VAL A 59 2.69 -6.07 -6.93
C VAL A 59 3.73 -5.95 -8.05
N GLY A 60 3.41 -5.28 -9.16
CA GLY A 60 4.34 -5.12 -10.28
C GLY A 60 5.47 -4.16 -9.94
N ASP A 61 6.72 -4.51 -10.26
CA ASP A 61 7.89 -3.62 -10.14
C ASP A 61 8.07 -2.96 -8.75
N VAL A 62 7.68 -3.63 -7.65
CA VAL A 62 7.95 -3.20 -6.26
C VAL A 62 9.14 -3.94 -5.64
N GLU A 63 9.83 -3.29 -4.70
CA GLU A 63 10.91 -3.90 -3.93
C GLU A 63 10.39 -4.84 -2.83
N LEU A 64 9.19 -4.59 -2.29
CA LEU A 64 8.58 -5.37 -1.22
C LEU A 64 7.06 -5.48 -1.37
N VAL A 65 6.51 -6.62 -1.01
CA VAL A 65 5.07 -6.87 -0.88
C VAL A 65 4.75 -7.26 0.56
N VAL A 66 3.74 -6.63 1.16
CA VAL A 66 3.16 -6.99 2.45
C VAL A 66 1.73 -7.48 2.23
N VAL A 67 1.35 -8.57 2.89
CA VAL A 67 0.04 -9.23 2.80
C VAL A 67 -0.55 -9.35 4.20
#